data_AF-A0A0C3FTI5-F1
#
_entry.id   AF-A0A0C3FTI5-F1
#
_cell.length_a   1.000
_cell.length_b   1.000
_cell.length_c   1.000
_cell.angle_alpha   90.00
_cell.angle_beta   90.00
_cell.angle_gamma   90.00
#
_symmetry.space_group_name_H-M   'P 1'
#
loop_
_entity.id
_entity.type
_entity.pdbx_description
1 polymer ?
#
loop_
_entity_poly.entity_id
_entity_poly.type
_entity_poly.pdbx_seq_one_letter_code
_entity_poly.pdbx_strand_id
1 'polypeptide(L)'
;MGATVENTYGALLLGAFLACWLSGIVTVQSFLYIKLYPSDATRTKLMVAVVWLLDTLHTCFVMSSIWNYLIPHFGDVPRVDFIPWTVAMSIAVTAILTIIVHCFLARRIYRLTKNDWRITSPILILAILRLGSACVTTAEMIRLKSFTEFARQFRWVFTLGLALSSAVDVLITVCLCYYLRSNRTGSLSMNDIIDSLVVYTFETGSLTCAGTVLSMVCWLTMPYIRLFLALHFMIAKLYANSLLATLNTRKTLRDSRFKASASGDHALPVIFPEYSVGGSRRVRGGHSRGSETSEHDAKLEISVQRTVDTRLDDLDRSMPPIVRSEMKA
;
A
#
# COMPACT_ATOMS: atom_id res chain seq x y z
N MET A 1 36.17 -17.59 5.51
CA MET A 1 35.24 -18.66 5.92
C MET A 1 34.51 -19.15 4.67
N GLY A 2 34.74 -20.39 4.26
CA GLY A 2 34.12 -20.95 3.06
C GLY A 2 32.61 -21.09 3.20
N ALA A 3 31.87 -20.94 2.10
CA ALA A 3 30.45 -21.25 2.08
C ALA A 3 30.24 -22.75 2.29
N THR A 4 29.64 -23.12 3.43
CA THR A 4 29.15 -24.49 3.63
C THR A 4 27.80 -24.65 2.93
N VAL A 5 27.49 -25.89 2.55
CA VAL A 5 26.18 -26.26 1.98
C VAL A 5 25.04 -25.81 2.90
N GLU A 6 25.23 -25.98 4.21
CA GLU A 6 24.30 -25.58 5.27
C GLU A 6 24.03 -24.07 5.29
N ASN A 7 25.08 -23.24 5.31
CA ASN A 7 24.91 -21.78 5.33
C ASN A 7 24.19 -21.29 4.07
N THR A 8 24.41 -21.96 2.95
CA THR A 8 23.92 -21.49 1.65
C THR A 8 22.49 -21.92 1.38
N TYR A 9 22.14 -23.19 1.63
CA TYR A 9 20.77 -23.67 1.51
C TYR A 9 19.90 -23.20 2.69
N GLY A 10 20.46 -23.08 3.89
CA GLY A 10 19.76 -22.52 5.05
C GLY A 10 19.32 -21.08 4.81
N ALA A 11 20.20 -20.21 4.30
CA ALA A 11 19.85 -18.84 3.95
C ALA A 11 18.72 -18.77 2.89
N LEU A 12 18.78 -19.62 1.86
CA LEU A 12 17.73 -19.69 0.83
C LEU A 12 16.39 -20.16 1.39
N LEU A 13 16.40 -21.18 2.25
CA LEU A 13 15.20 -21.70 2.89
C LEU A 13 14.54 -20.64 3.79
N LEU A 14 15.33 -19.94 4.60
CA LEU A 14 14.84 -18.84 5.43
C LEU A 14 14.26 -17.71 4.58
N GLY A 15 14.93 -17.31 3.50
CA GLY A 15 14.41 -16.32 2.56
C GLY A 15 13.10 -16.75 1.92
N ALA A 16 12.97 -18.03 1.57
CA ALA A 16 11.75 -18.59 1.01
C ALA A 16 10.59 -18.62 2.02
N PHE A 17 10.84 -18.97 3.28
CA PHE A 17 9.83 -18.90 4.34
C PHE A 17 9.36 -17.46 4.59
N LEU A 18 10.29 -16.51 4.67
CA LEU A 18 9.94 -15.09 4.80
C LEU A 18 9.15 -14.60 3.58
N ALA A 19 9.53 -15.01 2.37
CA ALA A 19 8.79 -14.68 1.15
C ALA A 19 7.38 -15.29 1.14
N CYS A 20 7.20 -16.52 1.61
CA CYS A 20 5.88 -17.14 1.79
C CYS A 20 5.03 -16.39 2.82
N TRP A 21 5.62 -16.03 3.96
CA TRP A 21 4.92 -15.26 4.98
C TRP A 21 4.43 -13.91 4.43
N LEU A 22 5.30 -13.17 3.73
CA LEU A 22 4.93 -11.92 3.08
C LEU A 22 3.88 -12.12 1.97
N SER A 23 3.91 -13.24 1.25
CA SER A 23 2.88 -13.63 0.26
C SER A 23 1.52 -13.90 0.91
N GLY A 24 1.51 -14.45 2.13
CA GLY A 24 0.30 -14.54 2.95
C GLY A 24 -0.31 -13.16 3.23
N ILE A 25 0.52 -12.17 3.56
CA ILE A 25 0.06 -10.79 3.77
C ILE A 25 -0.52 -10.20 2.46
N VAL A 26 0.16 -10.39 1.32
CA VAL A 26 -0.34 -9.97 -0.01
C VAL A 26 -1.73 -10.55 -0.28
N THR A 27 -1.92 -11.83 0.03
CA THR A 27 -3.19 -12.52 -0.16
C THR A 27 -4.30 -11.90 0.70
N VAL A 28 -4.04 -11.71 2.00
CA VAL A 28 -5.00 -11.07 2.91
C VAL A 28 -5.34 -9.65 2.44
N GLN A 29 -4.33 -8.84 2.11
CA GLN A 29 -4.53 -7.48 1.62
C GLN A 29 -5.31 -7.41 0.30
N SER A 30 -5.13 -8.39 -0.59
CA SER A 30 -5.86 -8.48 -1.87
C SER A 30 -7.34 -8.79 -1.64
N PHE A 31 -7.65 -9.75 -0.79
CA PHE A 31 -9.04 -10.08 -0.44
C PHE A 31 -9.73 -8.95 0.33
N LEU A 32 -9.03 -8.30 1.25
CA LEU A 32 -9.52 -7.10 1.93
C LEU A 32 -9.86 -6.00 0.92
N TYR A 33 -8.99 -5.74 -0.04
CA TYR A 33 -9.24 -4.73 -1.07
C TYR A 33 -10.54 -5.01 -1.86
N ILE A 34 -10.71 -6.25 -2.33
CA ILE A 34 -11.90 -6.64 -3.11
C ILE A 34 -13.19 -6.45 -2.29
N LYS A 35 -13.18 -6.79 -0.99
CA LYS A 35 -14.34 -6.64 -0.10
C LYS A 35 -14.63 -5.19 0.28
N LEU A 36 -13.60 -4.40 0.58
CA LEU A 36 -13.76 -3.03 1.09
C LEU A 36 -14.08 -2.00 0.01
N TYR A 37 -13.74 -2.28 -1.26
CA TYR A 37 -13.87 -1.32 -2.36
C TYR A 37 -14.72 -1.87 -3.53
N PRO A 38 -15.99 -2.24 -3.30
CA PRO A 38 -16.86 -2.75 -4.36
C PRO A 38 -17.16 -1.70 -5.45
N SER A 39 -17.06 -0.41 -5.13
CA SER A 39 -17.34 0.69 -6.07
C SER A 39 -16.10 1.17 -6.86
N ASP A 40 -14.91 0.63 -6.59
CA ASP A 40 -13.69 1.05 -7.30
C ASP A 40 -13.71 0.61 -8.78
N ALA A 41 -13.06 1.41 -9.62
CA ALA A 41 -12.95 1.15 -11.06
C ALA A 41 -12.34 -0.24 -11.33
N THR A 42 -12.93 -0.95 -12.29
CA THR A 42 -12.52 -2.32 -12.68
C THR A 42 -11.04 -2.41 -13.02
N ARG A 43 -10.43 -1.36 -13.57
CA ARG A 43 -8.99 -1.30 -13.86
C ARG A 43 -8.11 -1.50 -12.61
N THR A 44 -8.47 -0.90 -11.47
CA THR A 44 -7.68 -1.05 -10.23
C THR A 44 -7.88 -2.44 -9.63
N LYS A 45 -9.10 -2.97 -9.69
CA LYS A 45 -9.41 -4.35 -9.25
C LYS A 45 -8.66 -5.39 -10.09
N LEU A 46 -8.64 -5.22 -11.41
CA LEU A 46 -7.87 -6.09 -12.32
C LEU A 46 -6.38 -6.03 -11.99
N MET A 47 -5.83 -4.84 -11.75
CA MET A 47 -4.43 -4.69 -11.35
C MET A 47 -4.13 -5.42 -10.03
N VAL A 48 -5.00 -5.32 -9.03
CA VAL A 48 -4.86 -6.05 -7.76
C VAL A 48 -4.89 -7.56 -8.00
N ALA A 49 -5.82 -8.05 -8.81
CA ALA A 49 -5.90 -9.47 -9.16
C ALA A 49 -4.63 -9.95 -9.90
N VAL A 50 -4.12 -9.17 -10.86
CA VAL A 50 -2.87 -9.47 -11.58
C VAL A 50 -1.68 -9.53 -10.63
N VAL A 51 -1.55 -8.57 -9.72
CA VAL A 51 -0.45 -8.55 -8.73
C VAL A 51 -0.53 -9.76 -7.80
N TRP A 52 -1.73 -10.12 -7.33
CA TRP A 52 -1.93 -11.31 -6.51
C TRP A 52 -1.58 -12.61 -7.25
N LEU A 53 -1.97 -12.73 -8.52
CA LEU A 53 -1.62 -13.89 -9.36
C LEU A 53 -0.11 -13.97 -9.62
N LEU A 54 0.54 -12.85 -9.93
CA LEU A 54 2.00 -12.79 -10.10
C LEU A 54 2.72 -13.12 -8.80
N ASP A 55 2.22 -12.65 -7.66
CA ASP A 55 2.76 -12.97 -6.34
C ASP A 55 2.69 -14.47 -6.06
N THR A 56 1.54 -15.08 -6.34
CA THR A 56 1.32 -16.53 -6.18
C THR A 56 2.24 -17.33 -7.09
N LEU A 57 2.32 -16.94 -8.37
CA LEU A 57 3.20 -17.58 -9.36
C LEU A 57 4.68 -17.49 -8.93
N HIS A 58 5.11 -16.31 -8.45
CA HIS A 58 6.45 -16.13 -7.90
C HIS A 58 6.70 -17.08 -6.71
N THR A 59 5.73 -17.19 -5.78
CA THR A 59 5.84 -18.11 -4.64
C THR A 59 5.99 -19.56 -5.10
N CYS A 60 5.23 -20.00 -6.10
CA CYS A 60 5.35 -21.34 -6.69
C CYS A 60 6.76 -21.59 -7.27
N PHE A 61 7.32 -20.63 -8.01
CA PHE A 61 8.68 -20.75 -8.54
C PHE A 61 9.73 -20.81 -7.44
N VAL A 62 9.60 -20.00 -6.38
CA VAL A 62 10.50 -20.05 -5.22
C VAL A 62 10.41 -21.41 -4.52
N MET A 63 9.20 -21.88 -4.20
CA MET A 63 9.01 -23.18 -3.56
C MET A 63 9.57 -24.33 -4.41
N SER A 64 9.31 -24.31 -5.72
CA SER A 64 9.87 -25.32 -6.65
C SER A 64 11.38 -25.28 -6.72
N SER A 65 11.99 -24.08 -6.66
CA SER A 65 13.45 -23.92 -6.65
C SER A 65 14.06 -24.51 -5.38
N ILE A 66 13.48 -24.18 -4.22
CA ILE A 66 13.93 -24.68 -2.92
C ILE A 66 13.75 -26.19 -2.84
N TRP A 67 12.62 -26.73 -3.30
CA TRP A 67 12.40 -28.17 -3.39
C TRP A 67 13.48 -28.85 -4.24
N ASN A 68 13.81 -28.29 -5.41
CA ASN A 68 14.82 -28.84 -6.30
C ASN A 68 16.24 -28.86 -5.68
N TYR A 69 16.56 -27.86 -4.85
CA TYR A 69 17.84 -27.83 -4.14
C TYR A 69 17.89 -28.78 -2.93
N LEU A 70 16.79 -28.89 -2.18
CA LEU A 70 16.79 -29.60 -0.90
C LEU A 70 16.41 -31.09 -0.99
N ILE A 71 15.55 -31.49 -1.94
CA ILE A 71 15.02 -32.87 -1.97
C ILE A 71 15.79 -33.75 -2.96
N PRO A 72 15.75 -33.53 -4.29
CA PRO A 72 16.35 -34.47 -5.22
C PRO A 72 17.89 -34.44 -5.23
N HIS A 73 18.51 -33.38 -4.72
CA HIS A 73 19.95 -33.13 -4.81
C HIS A 73 20.56 -32.80 -3.45
N PHE A 74 19.98 -33.37 -2.39
CA PHE A 74 20.48 -33.20 -1.03
C PHE A 74 21.94 -33.68 -0.94
N GLY A 75 22.84 -32.81 -0.45
CA GLY A 75 24.26 -33.14 -0.28
C GLY A 75 25.13 -33.08 -1.55
N ASP A 76 24.57 -32.71 -2.71
CA ASP A 76 25.28 -32.62 -3.99
C ASP A 76 26.06 -31.29 -4.09
N VAL A 77 27.30 -31.27 -3.58
CA VAL A 77 28.16 -30.07 -3.50
C VAL A 77 28.41 -29.40 -4.86
N PRO A 78 28.69 -30.13 -5.97
CA PRO A 78 28.80 -29.51 -7.30
C PRO A 78 27.56 -28.71 -7.73
N ARG A 79 26.37 -29.10 -7.26
CA ARG A 79 25.10 -28.49 -7.65
C ARG A 79 24.77 -27.19 -6.93
N VAL A 80 25.60 -26.79 -5.98
CA VAL A 80 25.57 -25.50 -5.29
C VAL A 80 25.71 -24.34 -6.30
N ASP A 81 26.46 -24.54 -7.40
CA ASP A 81 26.63 -23.51 -8.42
C ASP A 81 25.52 -23.49 -9.49
N PHE A 82 24.67 -24.52 -9.54
CA PHE A 82 23.65 -24.66 -10.58
C PHE A 82 22.46 -23.70 -10.38
N ILE A 83 22.00 -23.07 -11.46
CA ILE A 83 20.81 -22.21 -11.47
C ILE A 83 19.63 -23.00 -12.10
N PRO A 84 18.61 -23.39 -11.33
CA PRO A 84 17.41 -23.98 -11.89
C PRO A 84 16.59 -22.92 -12.62
N TRP A 85 15.93 -23.32 -13.70
CA TRP A 85 15.11 -22.42 -14.52
C TRP A 85 14.03 -21.68 -13.72
N THR A 86 13.54 -22.30 -12.64
CA THR A 86 12.56 -21.71 -11.73
C THR A 86 13.10 -20.47 -11.01
N VAL A 87 14.39 -20.41 -10.70
CA VAL A 87 15.03 -19.20 -10.14
C VAL A 87 15.02 -18.08 -11.18
N ALA A 88 15.41 -18.36 -12.42
CA ALA A 88 15.37 -17.36 -13.48
C ALA A 88 13.94 -16.84 -13.72
N MET A 89 12.95 -17.73 -13.74
CA MET A 89 11.54 -17.33 -13.87
C MET A 89 11.04 -16.52 -12.68
N SER A 90 11.52 -16.78 -11.45
CA SER A 90 11.19 -15.93 -10.30
C SER A 90 11.69 -14.49 -10.47
N ILE A 91 12.87 -14.30 -11.08
CA ILE A 91 13.42 -12.98 -11.40
C ILE A 91 12.58 -12.29 -12.49
N ALA A 92 12.17 -13.04 -13.51
CA ALA A 92 11.26 -12.52 -14.54
C ALA A 92 9.92 -12.05 -13.96
N VAL A 93 9.31 -12.84 -13.09
CA VAL A 93 8.05 -12.47 -12.42
C VAL A 93 8.24 -11.27 -11.50
N THR A 94 9.36 -11.23 -10.76
CA THR A 94 9.75 -10.04 -9.98
C THR A 94 9.83 -8.81 -10.88
N ALA A 95 10.40 -8.95 -12.07
CA ALA A 95 10.54 -7.86 -13.01
C ALA A 95 9.19 -7.31 -13.51
N ILE A 96 8.26 -8.21 -13.83
CA ILE A 96 6.90 -7.86 -14.25
C ILE A 96 6.12 -7.21 -13.10
N LEU A 97 6.22 -7.75 -11.89
CA LEU A 97 5.52 -7.22 -10.72
C LEU A 97 5.97 -5.80 -10.41
N THR A 98 7.28 -5.58 -10.36
CA THR A 98 7.88 -4.27 -10.09
C THR A 98 7.56 -3.21 -11.14
N ILE A 99 7.58 -3.54 -12.44
CA ILE A 99 7.19 -2.54 -13.47
C ILE A 99 5.71 -2.14 -13.35
N ILE A 100 4.82 -3.07 -12.95
CA ILE A 100 3.41 -2.76 -12.67
C ILE A 100 3.31 -1.78 -11.49
N VAL A 101 4.06 -2.02 -10.41
CA VAL A 101 4.09 -1.15 -9.23
C VAL A 101 4.66 0.23 -9.57
N HIS A 102 5.79 0.29 -10.28
CA HIS A 102 6.39 1.56 -10.71
C HIS A 102 5.45 2.34 -11.63
N CYS A 103 4.76 1.69 -12.57
CA CYS A 103 3.76 2.34 -13.41
C CYS A 103 2.56 2.87 -12.61
N PHE A 104 2.11 2.15 -11.59
CA PHE A 104 1.04 2.62 -10.70
C PHE A 104 1.47 3.87 -9.92
N LEU A 105 2.67 3.85 -9.34
CA LEU A 105 3.21 4.97 -8.56
C LEU A 105 3.52 6.17 -9.47
N ALA A 106 4.08 5.95 -10.66
CA ALA A 106 4.29 6.98 -11.66
C ALA A 106 2.97 7.65 -12.09
N ARG A 107 1.91 6.87 -12.31
CA ARG A 107 0.57 7.42 -12.59
C ARG A 107 0.02 8.23 -11.42
N ARG A 108 0.33 7.85 -10.18
CA ARG A 108 -0.05 8.61 -8.98
C ARG A 108 0.68 9.96 -8.94
N ILE A 109 1.99 9.97 -9.20
CA ILE A 109 2.80 11.19 -9.29
C ILE A 109 2.27 12.09 -10.41
N TYR A 110 2.04 11.55 -11.61
CA TYR A 110 1.54 12.29 -12.76
C TYR A 110 0.23 13.04 -12.49
N ARG A 111 -0.68 12.43 -11.72
CA ARG A 111 -1.94 13.09 -11.32
C ARG A 111 -1.72 14.16 -10.24
N LEU A 112 -0.77 13.96 -9.33
CA LEU A 112 -0.42 14.94 -8.29
C LEU A 112 0.33 16.15 -8.85
N THR A 113 1.10 15.96 -9.93
CA THR A 113 1.84 17.03 -10.63
C THR A 113 0.98 17.76 -11.67
N LYS A 114 -0.35 17.60 -11.64
CA LYS A 114 -1.28 18.21 -12.60
C LYS A 114 -0.89 17.93 -14.05
N ASN A 115 -0.57 16.67 -14.35
CA ASN A 115 -0.28 16.19 -15.71
C ASN A 115 1.09 16.63 -16.26
N ASP A 116 2.05 17.00 -15.42
CA ASP A 116 3.41 17.35 -15.85
C ASP A 116 4.25 16.09 -16.18
N TRP A 117 4.59 15.95 -17.47
CA TRP A 117 5.36 14.81 -17.98
C TRP A 117 6.85 14.89 -17.64
N ARG A 118 7.39 16.07 -17.33
CA ARG A 118 8.84 16.29 -17.08
C ARG A 118 9.36 15.49 -15.90
N ILE A 119 8.50 15.22 -14.92
CA ILE A 119 8.85 14.50 -13.67
C ILE A 119 8.54 13.01 -13.78
N THR A 120 7.47 12.67 -14.50
CA THR A 120 7.03 11.28 -14.65
C THR A 120 7.90 10.53 -15.67
N SER A 121 8.38 11.21 -16.72
CA SER A 121 9.20 10.59 -17.76
C SER A 121 10.52 9.96 -17.27
N PRO A 122 11.37 10.60 -16.42
CA PRO A 122 12.60 9.96 -15.96
C PRO A 122 12.32 8.70 -15.14
N ILE A 123 11.27 8.70 -14.31
CA ILE A 123 10.87 7.52 -13.52
C ILE A 123 10.54 6.35 -14.44
N LEU A 124 9.76 6.60 -15.49
CA LEU A 124 9.35 5.54 -16.43
C LEU A 124 10.53 5.03 -17.26
N ILE A 125 11.43 5.93 -17.71
CA ILE A 125 12.64 5.55 -18.46
C ILE A 125 13.53 4.63 -17.60
N LEU A 126 13.77 5.00 -16.35
CA LEU A 126 14.56 4.18 -15.42
C LEU A 126 13.89 2.82 -15.14
N ALA A 127 12.56 2.80 -14.99
CA ALA A 127 11.80 1.57 -14.80
C ALA A 127 11.89 0.63 -16.02
N ILE A 128 11.83 1.17 -17.25
CA ILE A 128 12.01 0.42 -18.49
C ILE A 128 13.44 -0.11 -18.63
N LEU A 129 14.45 0.72 -18.34
CA LEU A 129 15.86 0.30 -18.37
C LEU A 129 16.10 -0.84 -17.37
N ARG A 130 15.51 -0.72 -16.19
CA ARG A 130 15.54 -1.77 -15.16
C ARG A 130 14.86 -3.05 -15.66
N LEU A 131 13.70 -2.96 -16.31
CA LEU A 131 13.06 -4.14 -16.93
C LEU A 131 13.98 -4.79 -17.98
N GLY A 132 14.64 -3.99 -18.83
CA GLY A 132 15.62 -4.48 -19.80
C GLY A 132 16.77 -5.25 -19.14
N SER A 133 17.36 -4.70 -18.07
CA SER A 133 18.42 -5.39 -17.31
C SER A 133 17.94 -6.72 -16.69
N ALA A 134 16.68 -6.78 -16.25
CA ALA A 134 16.10 -7.99 -15.68
C ALA A 134 15.81 -9.06 -16.77
N CYS A 135 15.40 -8.65 -17.96
CA CYS A 135 15.24 -9.54 -19.11
C CYS A 135 16.58 -10.18 -19.51
N VAL A 136 17.64 -9.36 -19.62
CA VAL A 136 19.00 -9.86 -19.92
C VAL A 136 19.47 -10.80 -18.80
N THR A 137 19.33 -10.42 -17.54
CA THR A 137 19.64 -11.27 -16.38
C THR A 137 18.93 -12.63 -16.49
N THR A 138 17.62 -12.64 -16.75
CA THR A 138 16.83 -13.86 -16.84
C THR A 138 17.31 -14.76 -17.97
N ALA A 139 17.51 -14.20 -19.18
CA ALA A 139 17.96 -14.95 -20.34
C ALA A 139 19.33 -15.60 -20.11
N GLU A 140 20.26 -14.84 -19.52
CA GLU A 140 21.61 -15.31 -19.24
C GLU A 140 21.65 -16.36 -18.13
N MET A 141 20.80 -16.24 -17.11
CA MET A 141 20.67 -17.28 -16.07
C MET A 141 20.12 -18.59 -16.63
N ILE A 142 19.19 -18.55 -17.60
CA ILE A 142 18.68 -19.73 -18.28
C ILE A 142 19.75 -20.36 -19.20
N ARG A 143 20.56 -19.53 -19.86
CA ARG A 143 21.61 -19.97 -20.79
C ARG A 143 22.80 -20.61 -20.07
N LEU A 144 23.37 -19.92 -19.08
CA LEU A 144 24.59 -20.33 -18.39
C LEU A 144 24.34 -21.43 -17.35
N LYS A 145 23.18 -21.39 -16.66
CA LYS A 145 22.81 -22.33 -15.59
C LYS A 145 23.86 -22.47 -14.46
N SER A 146 24.79 -21.52 -14.34
CA SER A 146 25.87 -21.50 -13.35
C SER A 146 25.96 -20.10 -12.74
N PHE A 147 25.95 -20.01 -11.41
CA PHE A 147 26.10 -18.75 -10.67
C PHE A 147 27.49 -18.15 -10.85
N THR A 148 28.53 -18.98 -10.85
CA THR A 148 29.92 -18.55 -11.02
C THR A 148 30.14 -17.95 -12.40
N GLU A 149 29.70 -18.61 -13.47
CA GLU A 149 29.83 -18.08 -14.83
C GLU A 149 28.95 -16.83 -15.03
N PHE A 150 27.74 -16.82 -14.47
CA PHE A 150 26.88 -15.63 -14.50
C PHE A 150 27.52 -14.44 -13.77
N ALA A 151 28.10 -14.65 -12.59
CA ALA A 151 28.79 -13.60 -11.84
C ALA A 151 30.08 -13.14 -12.54
N ARG A 152 30.76 -14.03 -13.27
CA ARG A 152 31.97 -13.67 -14.01
C ARG A 152 31.66 -12.78 -15.23
N GLN A 153 30.62 -13.11 -15.98
CA GLN A 153 30.32 -12.46 -17.26
C GLN A 153 29.27 -11.34 -17.16
N PHE A 154 28.27 -11.49 -16.29
CA PHE A 154 27.06 -10.64 -16.26
C PHE A 154 26.79 -9.99 -14.90
N ARG A 155 27.78 -9.96 -13.98
CA ARG A 155 27.63 -9.27 -12.69
C ARG A 155 27.24 -7.80 -12.81
N TRP A 156 27.72 -7.11 -13.85
CA TRP A 156 27.38 -5.71 -14.08
C TRP A 156 25.89 -5.52 -14.40
N VAL A 157 25.27 -6.44 -15.16
CA VAL A 157 23.85 -6.36 -15.55
C VAL A 157 22.94 -6.49 -14.34
N PHE A 158 23.21 -7.48 -13.49
CA PHE A 158 22.40 -7.71 -12.29
C PHE A 158 22.52 -6.54 -11.31
N THR A 159 23.75 -6.04 -11.11
CA THR A 159 24.02 -4.89 -10.25
C THR A 159 23.33 -3.64 -10.78
N LEU A 160 23.38 -3.41 -12.10
CA LEU A 160 22.69 -2.31 -12.76
C LEU A 160 21.18 -2.39 -12.51
N GLY A 161 20.57 -3.58 -12.63
CA GLY A 161 19.15 -3.76 -12.36
C GLY A 161 18.74 -3.43 -10.94
N LEU A 162 19.53 -3.84 -9.94
CA LEU A 162 19.28 -3.49 -8.54
C LEU A 162 19.49 -2.00 -8.26
N ALA A 163 20.55 -1.41 -8.83
CA ALA A 163 20.85 0.01 -8.69
C ALA A 163 19.74 0.89 -9.30
N LEU A 164 19.25 0.54 -10.50
CA LEU A 164 18.12 1.22 -11.13
C LEU A 164 16.85 1.05 -10.30
N SER A 165 16.60 -0.13 -9.72
CA SER A 165 15.44 -0.35 -8.84
C SER A 165 15.47 0.59 -7.63
N SER A 166 16.62 0.66 -6.94
CA SER A 166 16.81 1.56 -5.80
C SER A 166 16.67 3.03 -6.20
N ALA A 167 17.24 3.44 -7.33
CA ALA A 167 17.14 4.80 -7.83
C ALA A 167 15.68 5.20 -8.13
N VAL A 168 14.92 4.30 -8.76
CA VAL A 168 13.48 4.51 -9.03
C VAL A 168 12.70 4.62 -7.72
N ASP A 169 12.96 3.77 -6.74
CA ASP A 169 12.27 3.79 -5.46
C ASP A 169 12.53 5.09 -4.68
N VAL A 170 13.79 5.54 -4.62
CA VAL A 170 14.16 6.82 -3.99
C VAL A 170 13.47 7.98 -4.72
N LEU A 171 13.53 8.01 -6.05
CA LEU A 171 12.93 9.08 -6.84
C LEU A 171 11.41 9.13 -6.65
N ILE A 172 10.73 7.98 -6.72
CA ILE A 172 9.28 7.89 -6.47
C ILE A 172 8.94 8.36 -5.06
N THR A 173 9.67 7.89 -4.04
CA THR A 173 9.40 8.23 -2.64
C THR A 173 9.57 9.72 -2.39
N VAL A 174 10.69 10.30 -2.86
CA VAL A 174 10.98 11.73 -2.72
C VAL A 174 9.94 12.57 -3.46
N CYS A 175 9.65 12.25 -4.73
CA CYS A 175 8.66 12.98 -5.51
C CYS A 175 7.28 12.90 -4.85
N LEU A 176 6.84 11.72 -4.45
CA LEU A 176 5.52 11.53 -3.87
C LEU A 176 5.40 12.30 -2.55
N CYS A 177 6.40 12.20 -1.66
CA CYS A 177 6.43 12.96 -0.40
C CYS A 177 6.43 14.47 -0.61
N TYR A 178 7.27 14.97 -1.55
CA TYR A 178 7.36 16.40 -1.86
C TYR A 178 6.03 16.94 -2.41
N TYR A 179 5.46 16.28 -3.42
CA TYR A 179 4.22 16.73 -4.05
C TYR A 179 3.00 16.58 -3.15
N LEU A 180 2.94 15.54 -2.31
CA LEU A 180 1.90 15.42 -1.28
C LEU A 180 1.94 16.61 -0.33
N ARG A 181 3.12 16.96 0.18
CA ARG A 181 3.30 18.10 1.10
C ARG A 181 3.04 19.44 0.43
N SER A 182 3.38 19.60 -0.85
CA SER A 182 3.11 20.82 -1.62
C SER A 182 1.63 21.00 -1.97
N ASN A 183 0.83 19.92 -1.97
CA ASN A 183 -0.61 19.99 -2.21
C ASN A 183 -1.42 20.13 -0.91
N ARG A 184 -0.78 20.51 0.20
CA ARG A 184 -1.47 20.87 1.44
C ARG A 184 -2.46 22.00 1.20
N THR A 185 -3.65 21.83 1.74
CA THR A 185 -4.71 22.84 1.70
C THR A 185 -4.78 23.57 3.03
N GLY A 186 -5.40 24.75 3.09
CA GLY A 186 -5.61 25.47 4.35
C GLY A 186 -6.50 24.75 5.38
N SER A 187 -7.06 23.57 5.07
CA SER A 187 -7.88 22.78 6.00
C SER A 187 -7.02 21.87 6.88
N LEU A 188 -7.14 21.99 8.21
CA LEU A 188 -6.45 21.17 9.21
C LEU A 188 -6.68 19.67 9.01
N SER A 189 -7.95 19.26 8.81
CA SER A 189 -8.30 17.85 8.58
C SER A 189 -7.64 17.25 7.33
N MET A 190 -7.51 18.02 6.25
CA MET A 190 -6.84 17.57 5.03
C MET A 190 -5.32 17.50 5.21
N ASN A 191 -4.76 18.38 6.04
CA ASN A 191 -3.33 18.38 6.36
C ASN A 191 -2.91 17.16 7.17
N ASP A 192 -3.74 16.68 8.11
CA ASP A 192 -3.48 15.47 8.89
C ASP A 192 -3.51 14.19 8.02
N ILE A 193 -4.44 14.17 7.05
CA ILE A 193 -4.55 13.08 6.06
C ILE A 193 -3.32 13.04 5.16
N ILE A 194 -2.86 14.22 4.70
CA ILE A 194 -1.67 14.33 3.87
C ILE A 194 -0.44 13.84 4.64
N ASP A 195 -0.29 14.24 5.91
CA ASP A 195 0.84 13.80 6.74
C ASP A 195 0.85 12.28 6.94
N SER A 196 -0.31 11.70 7.23
CA SER A 196 -0.47 10.24 7.33
C SER A 196 -0.07 9.53 6.02
N LEU A 197 -0.43 10.11 4.87
CA LEU A 197 -0.14 9.56 3.56
C LEU A 197 1.34 9.71 3.17
N VAL A 198 2.01 10.78 3.62
CA VAL A 198 3.45 11.00 3.46
C VAL A 198 4.23 9.97 4.29
N VAL A 199 3.91 9.81 5.58
CA VAL A 199 4.56 8.81 6.45
C VAL A 199 4.43 7.42 5.86
N TYR A 200 3.21 7.04 5.45
CA TYR A 200 2.96 5.73 4.86
C TYR A 200 3.73 5.49 3.56
N THR A 201 3.81 6.52 2.71
CA THR A 201 4.58 6.46 1.47
C THR A 201 6.07 6.30 1.75
N PHE A 202 6.58 7.03 2.74
CA PHE A 202 7.97 6.95 3.15
C PHE A 202 8.32 5.58 3.73
N GLU A 203 7.49 5.03 4.62
CA GLU A 203 7.66 3.68 5.18
C GLU A 203 7.68 2.61 4.09
N THR A 204 6.70 2.66 3.17
CA THR A 204 6.59 1.65 2.11
C THR A 204 7.69 1.77 1.04
N GLY A 205 8.13 2.99 0.70
CA GLY A 205 9.21 3.23 -0.26
C GLY A 205 10.60 2.98 0.31
N SER A 206 10.82 3.31 1.58
CA SER A 206 12.09 3.00 2.28
C SER A 206 12.29 1.50 2.44
N LEU A 207 11.22 0.74 2.71
CA LEU A 207 11.29 -0.71 2.84
C LEU A 207 11.70 -1.40 1.53
N THR A 208 11.13 -1.00 0.39
CA THR A 208 11.50 -1.59 -0.91
C THR A 208 12.93 -1.21 -1.31
N CYS A 209 13.32 0.05 -1.11
CA CYS A 209 14.67 0.53 -1.37
C CYS A 209 15.71 -0.17 -0.47
N ALA A 210 15.40 -0.38 0.82
CA ALA A 210 16.27 -1.12 1.72
C ALA A 210 16.45 -2.57 1.25
N GLY A 211 15.36 -3.22 0.80
CA GLY A 211 15.42 -4.57 0.25
C GLY A 211 16.32 -4.68 -1.00
N THR A 212 16.20 -3.74 -1.94
CA THR A 212 17.03 -3.74 -3.16
C THR A 212 18.49 -3.41 -2.86
N VAL A 213 18.76 -2.44 -1.98
CA VAL A 213 20.12 -2.08 -1.55
C VAL A 213 20.77 -3.23 -0.78
N LEU A 214 20.07 -3.86 0.16
CA LEU A 214 20.63 -4.99 0.93
C LEU A 214 20.94 -6.18 0.01
N SER A 215 20.03 -6.51 -0.92
CA SER A 215 20.29 -7.54 -1.93
C SER A 215 21.51 -7.20 -2.79
N MET A 216 21.66 -5.93 -3.20
CA MET A 216 22.81 -5.46 -3.98
C MET A 216 24.12 -5.54 -3.20
N VAL A 217 24.12 -5.14 -1.92
CA VAL A 217 25.30 -5.22 -1.05
C VAL A 217 25.71 -6.67 -0.85
N CYS A 218 24.76 -7.57 -0.56
CA CYS A 218 25.03 -9.00 -0.42
C CYS A 218 25.57 -9.60 -1.73
N TRP A 219 25.03 -9.19 -2.88
CA TRP A 219 25.52 -9.61 -4.20
C TRP A 219 26.98 -9.20 -4.43
N LEU A 220 27.38 -8.00 -3.98
CA LEU A 220 28.74 -7.50 -4.20
C LEU A 220 29.77 -8.00 -3.19
N THR A 221 29.37 -8.20 -1.94
CA THR A 221 30.27 -8.51 -0.81
C THR A 221 30.33 -9.99 -0.47
N MET A 222 29.24 -10.73 -0.65
CA MET A 222 29.10 -12.14 -0.25
C MET A 222 28.66 -13.03 -1.42
N PRO A 223 29.43 -13.12 -2.52
CA PRO A 223 29.04 -13.91 -3.70
C PRO A 223 28.97 -15.42 -3.41
N TYR A 224 29.66 -15.89 -2.37
CA TYR A 224 29.75 -17.30 -1.99
C TYR A 224 28.54 -17.78 -1.17
N ILE A 225 27.85 -16.88 -0.46
CA ILE A 225 26.62 -17.21 0.28
C ILE A 225 25.45 -16.67 -0.55
N ARG A 226 24.52 -17.53 -0.98
CA ARG A 226 23.33 -17.18 -1.76
C ARG A 226 22.29 -16.36 -0.98
N LEU A 227 22.73 -15.58 0.00
CA LEU A 227 21.92 -14.63 0.77
C LEU A 227 21.30 -13.55 -0.13
N PHE A 228 22.01 -13.13 -1.17
CA PHE A 228 21.46 -12.14 -2.13
C PHE A 228 20.14 -12.63 -2.74
N LEU A 229 20.03 -13.93 -3.05
CA LEU A 229 18.88 -14.54 -3.69
C LEU A 229 17.72 -14.71 -2.68
N ALA A 230 18.04 -15.07 -1.43
CA ALA A 230 17.08 -15.10 -0.33
C ALA A 230 16.41 -13.72 -0.15
N LEU A 231 17.21 -12.65 -0.13
CA LEU A 231 16.72 -11.27 -0.08
C LEU A 231 15.93 -10.91 -1.34
N HIS A 232 16.40 -11.34 -2.51
CA HIS A 232 15.72 -11.07 -3.78
C HIS A 232 14.31 -11.67 -3.82
N PHE A 233 14.10 -12.86 -3.26
CA PHE A 233 12.77 -13.46 -3.15
C PHE A 233 11.79 -12.61 -2.33
N MET A 234 12.29 -11.89 -1.33
CA MET A 234 11.48 -10.98 -0.51
C MET A 234 11.11 -9.70 -1.29
N ILE A 235 11.97 -9.21 -2.19
CA ILE A 235 11.77 -7.95 -2.92
C ILE A 235 10.41 -7.94 -3.65
N ALA A 236 10.09 -9.00 -4.40
CA ALA A 236 8.80 -9.10 -5.10
C ALA A 236 7.60 -8.94 -4.15
N LYS A 237 7.71 -9.55 -2.96
CA LYS A 237 6.67 -9.50 -1.92
C LYS A 237 6.57 -8.11 -1.30
N LEU A 238 7.71 -7.45 -1.06
CA LEU A 238 7.75 -6.09 -0.52
C LEU A 238 7.06 -5.12 -1.48
N TYR A 239 7.33 -5.21 -2.79
CA TYR A 239 6.66 -4.37 -3.79
C TYR A 239 5.15 -4.62 -3.87
N ALA A 240 4.72 -5.88 -3.85
CA ALA A 240 3.30 -6.24 -3.86
C ALA A 240 2.59 -5.72 -2.61
N ASN A 241 3.19 -5.93 -1.44
CA ASN A 241 2.68 -5.41 -0.17
C ASN A 241 2.61 -3.88 -0.23
N SER A 242 3.69 -3.16 -0.52
CA SER A 242 3.69 -1.69 -0.58
C SER A 242 2.59 -1.11 -1.49
N LEU A 243 2.32 -1.76 -2.64
CA LEU A 243 1.23 -1.37 -3.53
C LEU A 243 -0.16 -1.57 -2.89
N LEU A 244 -0.44 -2.77 -2.38
CA LEU A 244 -1.73 -3.11 -1.80
C LEU A 244 -1.99 -2.33 -0.51
N ALA A 245 -0.96 -2.16 0.28
CA ALA A 245 -0.93 -1.36 1.49
C ALA A 245 -1.34 0.09 1.13
N THR A 246 -0.74 0.67 0.08
CA THR A 246 -1.11 2.00 -0.43
C THR A 246 -2.59 2.11 -0.84
N LEU A 247 -3.14 1.07 -1.46
CA LEU A 247 -4.56 1.03 -1.85
C LEU A 247 -5.50 0.88 -0.65
N ASN A 248 -5.11 0.08 0.33
CA ASN A 248 -5.92 -0.26 1.49
C ASN A 248 -5.97 0.86 2.52
N THR A 249 -4.95 1.71 2.62
CA THR A 249 -4.92 2.88 3.53
C THR A 249 -6.06 3.88 3.27
N ARG A 250 -6.63 3.92 2.05
CA ARG A 250 -7.72 4.86 1.72
C ARG A 250 -8.94 4.73 2.63
N LYS A 251 -9.26 3.52 3.10
CA LYS A 251 -10.39 3.30 4.03
C LYS A 251 -10.09 3.92 5.38
N THR A 252 -8.91 3.67 5.95
CA THR A 252 -8.49 4.27 7.21
C THR A 252 -8.58 5.80 7.14
N LEU A 253 -8.13 6.39 6.04
CA LEU A 253 -8.24 7.84 5.82
C LEU A 253 -9.70 8.33 5.72
N ARG A 254 -10.57 7.56 5.07
CA ARG A 254 -12.01 7.88 4.97
C ARG A 254 -12.71 7.81 6.33
N ASP A 255 -12.39 6.79 7.13
CA ASP A 255 -12.99 6.58 8.45
C ASP A 255 -12.49 7.65 9.43
N SER A 256 -11.21 8.05 9.37
CA SER A 256 -10.68 9.19 10.14
C SER A 256 -11.36 10.50 9.78
N ARG A 257 -11.67 10.74 8.50
CA ARG A 257 -12.42 11.93 8.06
C ARG A 257 -13.83 11.96 8.67
N PHE A 258 -14.53 10.83 8.69
CA PHE A 258 -15.88 10.76 9.26
C PHE A 258 -15.86 11.02 10.78
N LYS A 259 -14.87 10.48 11.50
CA LYS A 259 -14.67 10.75 12.93
C LYS A 259 -14.33 12.20 13.22
N ALA A 260 -13.48 12.83 12.41
CA ALA A 260 -13.14 14.26 12.56
C ALA A 260 -14.36 15.17 12.33
N SER A 261 -15.25 14.83 11.39
CA SER A 261 -16.51 15.56 11.21
C SER A 261 -17.54 15.29 12.31
N ALA A 262 -17.61 14.07 12.85
CA ALA A 262 -18.55 13.71 13.92
C ALA A 262 -18.12 14.23 15.30
N SER A 263 -16.81 14.38 15.53
CA SER A 263 -16.24 14.95 16.75
C SER A 263 -16.01 16.46 16.65
N GLY A 264 -16.56 17.10 15.60
CA GLY A 264 -16.62 18.55 15.46
C GLY A 264 -17.52 19.14 16.53
N ASP A 265 -16.91 19.39 17.68
CA ASP A 265 -17.35 20.32 18.70
C ASP A 265 -17.84 21.63 18.05
N HIS A 266 -18.93 22.18 18.56
CA HIS A 266 -19.70 23.32 18.07
C HIS A 266 -18.88 24.43 17.37
N ALA A 267 -18.60 24.27 16.07
CA ALA A 267 -18.24 25.40 15.23
C ALA A 267 -19.54 26.15 14.91
N LEU A 268 -19.85 27.17 15.71
CA LEU A 268 -20.93 28.12 15.42
C LEU A 268 -20.79 28.62 13.98
N PRO A 269 -21.89 28.70 13.20
CA PRO A 269 -21.83 29.28 11.88
C PRO A 269 -21.38 30.74 12.04
N VAL A 270 -20.25 31.09 11.42
CA VAL A 270 -19.84 32.48 11.24
C VAL A 270 -20.89 33.13 10.35
N ILE A 271 -21.86 33.80 10.97
CA ILE A 271 -22.77 34.72 10.29
C ILE A 271 -21.91 35.92 9.90
N PHE A 272 -21.57 36.00 8.61
CA PHE A 272 -20.99 37.21 8.06
C PHE A 272 -22.07 38.30 8.09
N PRO A 273 -21.81 39.49 8.66
CA PRO A 273 -22.74 40.60 8.57
C PRO A 273 -22.79 41.04 7.10
N GLU A 274 -23.90 40.76 6.45
CA GLU A 274 -24.19 41.24 5.11
C GLU A 274 -24.33 42.77 5.18
N TYR A 275 -23.28 43.47 4.74
CA TYR A 275 -23.29 44.91 4.54
C TYR A 275 -24.31 45.22 3.43
N SER A 276 -25.54 45.51 3.84
CA SER A 276 -26.57 46.02 2.96
C SER A 276 -26.19 47.42 2.49
N VAL A 277 -25.57 47.48 1.31
CA VAL A 277 -25.34 48.73 0.58
C VAL A 277 -26.71 49.33 0.22
N GLY A 278 -27.00 50.49 0.82
CA GLY A 278 -28.21 51.26 0.57
C GLY A 278 -28.32 51.71 -0.89
N GLY A 279 -29.14 51.00 -1.67
CA GLY A 279 -29.61 51.42 -2.98
C GLY A 279 -30.98 52.08 -2.86
N SER A 280 -31.01 53.40 -2.84
CA SER A 280 -32.24 54.20 -2.86
C SER A 280 -33.01 53.96 -4.16
N ARG A 281 -34.19 53.34 -4.07
CA ARG A 281 -35.16 53.28 -5.18
C ARG A 281 -36.52 53.81 -4.73
N ARG A 282 -36.77 55.03 -5.18
CA ARG A 282 -38.00 55.82 -5.09
C ARG A 282 -39.14 55.08 -5.82
N VAL A 283 -40.19 54.69 -5.11
CA VAL A 283 -41.48 54.31 -5.70
C VAL A 283 -42.60 55.08 -4.99
N ARG A 284 -43.48 55.62 -5.82
CA ARG A 284 -44.51 56.63 -5.52
C ARG A 284 -45.89 55.97 -5.62
N GLY A 285 -46.78 56.35 -4.70
CA GLY A 285 -48.23 56.12 -4.74
C GLY A 285 -48.67 55.02 -3.77
N GLY A 286 -49.72 55.14 -2.96
CA GLY A 286 -50.70 56.20 -2.72
C GLY A 286 -51.82 55.60 -1.86
N HIS A 287 -52.27 56.35 -0.83
CA HIS A 287 -53.59 56.33 -0.20
C HIS A 287 -54.24 54.99 0.26
N SER A 288 -54.41 54.78 1.58
CA SER A 288 -55.70 54.93 2.32
C SER A 288 -55.76 54.19 3.67
N ARG A 289 -56.03 54.97 4.74
CA ARG A 289 -56.84 54.76 5.98
C ARG A 289 -56.98 53.39 6.69
N GLY A 290 -56.80 53.47 8.03
CA GLY A 290 -57.56 52.74 9.08
C GLY A 290 -56.80 51.57 9.72
N SER A 291 -56.19 51.71 10.90
CA SER A 291 -56.75 51.61 12.27
C SER A 291 -56.46 50.24 12.89
N GLU A 292 -55.98 50.31 14.13
CA GLU A 292 -55.98 49.30 15.19
C GLU A 292 -54.82 48.28 15.35
N THR A 293 -54.43 48.26 16.62
CA THR A 293 -53.40 47.56 17.38
C THR A 293 -53.66 46.06 17.55
N SER A 294 -52.63 45.23 17.41
CA SER A 294 -52.32 44.14 18.34
C SER A 294 -50.94 43.57 18.07
N GLU A 295 -50.06 43.72 19.07
CA GLU A 295 -48.86 42.91 19.23
C GLU A 295 -49.27 41.43 19.33
N HIS A 296 -48.69 40.57 18.49
CA HIS A 296 -48.66 39.14 18.75
C HIS A 296 -47.24 38.62 18.54
N ASP A 297 -46.64 38.33 19.69
CA ASP A 297 -45.36 37.71 19.96
C ASP A 297 -45.25 36.35 19.23
N ALA A 298 -44.26 36.21 18.34
CA ALA A 298 -44.01 34.96 17.63
C ALA A 298 -43.20 34.01 18.54
N LYS A 299 -43.92 33.25 19.37
CA LYS A 299 -43.37 32.18 20.21
C LYS A 299 -42.72 31.10 19.35
N LEU A 300 -41.39 30.99 19.41
CA LEU A 300 -40.62 29.93 18.78
C LEU A 300 -40.69 28.65 19.65
N GLU A 301 -41.46 27.67 19.23
CA GLU A 301 -41.62 26.40 19.95
C GLU A 301 -40.59 25.37 19.43
N ILE A 302 -39.52 25.14 20.21
CA ILE A 302 -38.49 24.14 19.88
C ILE A 302 -38.86 22.82 20.55
N SER A 303 -39.33 21.86 19.75
CA SER A 303 -39.53 20.47 20.19
C SER A 303 -38.18 19.74 20.28
N VAL A 304 -37.69 19.51 21.49
CA VAL A 304 -36.51 18.66 21.75
C VAL A 304 -36.98 17.23 22.01
N GLN A 305 -36.76 16.34 21.04
CA GLN A 305 -37.02 14.91 21.21
C GLN A 305 -35.81 14.26 21.89
N ARG A 306 -35.92 13.91 23.17
CA ARG A 306 -34.90 13.12 23.90
C ARG A 306 -35.12 11.63 23.60
N THR A 307 -34.20 11.01 22.88
CA THR A 307 -34.12 9.55 22.79
C THR A 307 -33.25 9.04 23.94
N VAL A 308 -33.86 8.35 24.91
CA VAL A 308 -33.14 7.70 26.01
C VAL A 308 -32.91 6.24 25.62
N ASP A 309 -31.69 5.91 25.21
CA ASP A 309 -31.28 4.51 25.05
C ASP A 309 -31.01 3.92 26.43
N THR A 310 -31.89 3.03 26.88
CA THR A 310 -31.70 2.30 28.14
C THR A 310 -30.94 1.03 27.84
N ARG A 311 -29.66 0.97 28.24
CA ARG A 311 -28.89 -0.28 28.24
C ARG A 311 -29.42 -1.19 29.36
N LEU A 312 -29.92 -2.36 28.99
CA LEU A 312 -30.26 -3.44 29.90
C LEU A 312 -28.98 -4.23 30.21
N ASP A 313 -28.25 -3.81 31.23
CA ASP A 313 -27.33 -4.69 31.96
C ASP A 313 -27.79 -4.68 33.44
N ASP A 314 -27.82 -5.86 34.06
CA ASP A 314 -28.08 -6.15 35.47
C ASP A 314 -29.54 -6.31 35.98
N LEU A 315 -30.32 -7.16 35.29
CA LEU A 315 -31.45 -7.89 35.92
C LEU A 315 -31.15 -9.39 35.98
N ASP A 316 -30.09 -9.78 36.70
CA ASP A 316 -29.87 -11.19 37.08
C ASP A 316 -29.28 -11.37 38.50
N ARG A 317 -29.49 -10.38 39.40
CA ARG A 317 -28.86 -10.43 40.74
C ARG A 317 -29.75 -10.14 41.94
N SER A 318 -31.08 -10.20 41.82
CA SER A 318 -31.95 -9.94 42.98
C SER A 318 -33.23 -10.78 43.08
N MET A 319 -33.22 -12.06 42.70
CA MET A 319 -34.30 -12.98 43.10
C MET A 319 -33.93 -13.86 44.32
N PRO A 320 -34.79 -13.91 45.37
CA PRO A 320 -34.57 -14.71 46.58
C PRO A 320 -34.87 -16.21 46.38
N PRO A 321 -34.34 -17.11 47.26
CA PRO A 321 -34.14 -18.50 46.93
C PRO A 321 -35.27 -19.42 47.43
N ILE A 322 -36.41 -19.47 46.76
CA ILE A 322 -37.46 -20.51 46.95
C ILE A 322 -38.22 -20.55 45.62
N VAL A 323 -38.04 -21.51 44.69
CA VAL A 323 -38.50 -22.91 44.73
C VAL A 323 -37.60 -23.69 43.77
N ARG A 324 -36.76 -24.56 44.36
CA ARG A 324 -36.13 -25.69 43.68
C ARG A 324 -37.14 -26.84 43.70
N SER A 325 -37.29 -27.57 42.60
CA SER A 325 -38.21 -28.70 42.36
C SER A 325 -39.62 -28.33 41.91
N GLU A 326 -39.87 -28.52 40.61
CA GLU A 326 -41.11 -29.03 39.97
C GLU A 326 -41.07 -28.63 38.47
N MET A 327 -40.10 -29.18 37.74
CA MET A 327 -40.17 -29.34 36.27
C MET A 327 -39.58 -30.72 35.95
N LYS A 328 -40.28 -31.74 36.46
CA LYS A 328 -40.26 -33.12 36.01
C LYS A 328 -41.72 -33.57 35.94
N ALA A 329 -42.37 -33.25 34.83
CA ALA A 329 -43.49 -33.97 34.24
C ALA A 329 -43.65 -33.46 32.81
#